data_AF-A0A328SFY0-F1
#
_entry.id   AF-A0A328SFY0-F1
#
_cell.length_a   1.000
_cell.length_b   1.000
_cell.length_c   1.000
_cell.angle_alpha   90.00
_cell.angle_beta   90.00
_cell.angle_gamma   90.00
#
_symmetry.space_group_name_H-M   'P 1'
#
loop_
_entity.id
_entity.type
_entity.pdbx_description
1 polymer ?
#
loop_
_entity_poly.entity_id
_entity_poly.type
_entity_poly.pdbx_seq_one_letter_code
_entity_poly.pdbx_strand_id
1 'polypeptide(L)' 'MEDLSFEESIEKLEEIVERLESGDVPLDDAIDEFNNAMQLVKICDEKLTKAEESIAKIVEENGELMDFDVDEQEN' A
#
# COMPACT_ATOMS: atom_id res chain seq x y z
N MET A 1 -9.94 10.19 7.76
CA MET A 1 -10.04 9.23 6.66
C MET A 1 -10.66 7.98 7.22
N GLU A 2 -11.68 7.45 6.55
CA GLU A 2 -12.17 6.09 6.82
C GLU A 2 -11.00 5.12 6.77
N ASP A 3 -10.98 4.15 7.68
CA ASP A 3 -9.99 3.08 7.72
C ASP A 3 -10.34 2.09 6.59
N LEU A 4 -9.88 2.39 5.38
CA LEU A 4 -10.06 1.54 4.19
C LEU A 4 -9.38 0.20 4.43
N SER A 5 -9.90 -0.90 3.89
CA SER A 5 -9.16 -2.18 3.79
C SER A 5 -8.00 -2.09 2.79
N PHE A 6 -7.12 -3.09 2.79
CA PHE A 6 -6.02 -3.15 1.82
C PHE A 6 -6.57 -3.25 0.39
N GLU A 7 -7.56 -4.12 0.20
CA GLU A 7 -8.23 -4.36 -1.08
C GLU A 7 -8.91 -3.09 -1.60
N GLU A 8 -9.65 -2.37 -0.75
CA GLU A 8 -10.29 -1.11 -1.12
C GLU A 8 -9.25 -0.01 -1.43
N SER A 9 -8.11 0.02 -0.73
CA SER A 9 -7.05 0.98 -1.01
C SER A 9 -6.37 0.70 -2.36
N ILE A 10 -6.17 -0.56 -2.71
CA ILE A 10 -5.63 -0.98 -4.00
C ILE A 10 -6.60 -0.69 -5.15
N GLU A 11 -7.88 -1.04 -5.00
CA GLU A 11 -8.89 -0.79 -6.04
C GLU A 11 -8.96 0.72 -6.37
N LYS A 12 -8.99 1.58 -5.33
CA LYS A 12 -8.97 3.03 -5.53
C LYS A 12 -7.67 3.53 -6.16
N LEU A 13 -6.53 2.93 -5.83
CA LEU A 13 -5.25 3.31 -6.43
C LEU A 13 -5.24 2.98 -7.92
N GLU A 14 -5.75 1.80 -8.30
CA GLU A 14 -5.88 1.37 -9.70
C GLU A 14 -6.79 2.32 -10.50
N GLU A 15 -7.94 2.71 -9.94
CA GLU A 15 -8.85 3.67 -10.55
C GLU A 15 -8.17 5.03 -10.80
N ILE A 16 -7.38 5.52 -9.83
CA ILE A 16 -6.66 6.78 -9.96
C ILE A 16 -5.59 6.68 -11.05
N VAL A 17 -4.83 5.57 -11.07
CA VAL A 17 -3.79 5.34 -12.09
C VAL A 17 -4.42 5.29 -13.49
N GLU A 18 -5.50 4.52 -13.69
CA GLU A 18 -6.20 4.44 -14.97
C GLU A 18 -6.67 5.83 -15.43
N ARG A 19 -7.22 6.62 -14.50
CA ARG A 19 -7.67 7.98 -14.80
C ARG A 19 -6.50 8.89 -15.18
N LEU A 20 -5.38 8.85 -14.47
CA LEU A 20 -4.18 9.64 -14.80
C LEU A 20 -3.57 9.22 -16.15
N GLU A 21 -3.52 7.93 -16.43
CA GLU A 21 -3.00 7.36 -17.68
C GLU A 21 -3.87 7.70 -18.90
N SER A 22 -5.17 7.95 -18.71
CA SER A 22 -6.07 8.37 -19.79
C SER A 22 -5.65 9.69 -20.45
N GLY A 23 -4.93 10.56 -19.71
CA GLY A 23 -4.45 11.85 -20.21
C GLY A 23 -5.53 12.94 -20.35
N ASP A 24 -6.79 12.64 -20.05
CA ASP A 24 -7.92 13.57 -20.12
C ASP A 24 -8.13 14.39 -18.83
N VAL A 25 -7.25 14.21 -17.85
CA VAL A 25 -7.32 14.88 -16.54
C VAL A 25 -6.64 16.26 -16.61
N PRO A 26 -7.34 17.36 -16.25
CA PRO A 26 -6.72 18.67 -16.12
C PRO A 26 -5.52 18.62 -15.16
N LEU A 27 -4.50 19.44 -15.41
CA LEU A 27 -3.26 19.43 -14.62
C LEU A 27 -3.50 19.61 -13.12
N ASP A 28 -4.38 20.54 -12.74
CA ASP A 28 -4.68 20.81 -11.33
C ASP A 28 -5.32 19.58 -10.67
N ASP A 29 -6.30 18.94 -11.33
CA ASP A 29 -6.93 17.71 -10.86
C ASP A 29 -5.92 16.54 -10.81
N ALA A 30 -4.98 16.46 -11.75
CA ALA A 30 -3.97 15.41 -11.80
C ALA A 30 -3.02 15.48 -10.59
N ILE A 31 -2.71 16.68 -10.09
CA ILE A 31 -1.92 16.88 -8.89
C ILE A 31 -2.67 16.38 -7.65
N ASP A 32 -3.97 16.66 -7.56
CA ASP A 32 -4.82 16.19 -6.47
C ASP A 32 -4.95 14.67 -6.47
N GLU A 33 -5.18 14.08 -7.64
CA GLU A 33 -5.20 12.63 -7.83
C GLU A 33 -3.87 11.97 -7.46
N PHE A 34 -2.75 12.56 -7.86
CA PHE A 34 -1.44 12.06 -7.46
C PHE A 34 -1.25 12.07 -5.94
N ASN A 35 -1.68 13.14 -5.25
CA ASN A 35 -1.60 13.21 -3.79
C ASN A 35 -2.48 12.13 -3.13
N ASN A 36 -3.67 11.87 -3.67
CA ASN A 36 -4.55 10.80 -3.19
C ASN A 36 -3.91 9.42 -3.41
N ALA A 37 -3.33 9.18 -4.59
CA ALA A 37 -2.59 7.94 -4.89
C ALA A 37 -1.45 7.72 -3.89
N MET A 38 -0.65 8.74 -3.59
CA MET A 38 0.44 8.64 -2.62
C MET A 38 -0.04 8.32 -1.21
N GLN A 39 -1.21 8.83 -0.81
CA GLN A 39 -1.82 8.47 0.48
C GLN A 39 -2.30 7.02 0.50
N LEU A 40 -2.90 6.53 -0.58
CA LEU A 40 -3.32 5.14 -0.71
C LEU A 40 -2.12 4.18 -0.68
N VAL A 41 -1.03 4.51 -1.39
CA VAL A 41 0.23 3.75 -1.33
C VAL A 41 0.73 3.63 0.10
N LYS A 42 0.74 4.74 0.85
CA LYS A 42 1.14 4.73 2.25
C LYS A 42 0.24 3.84 3.12
N ILE A 43 -1.08 3.87 2.90
CA ILE A 43 -2.03 3.02 3.64
C ILE A 43 -1.78 1.54 3.32
N CYS A 44 -1.54 1.20 2.06
CA CYS A 44 -1.23 -0.16 1.64
C CYS A 44 0.05 -0.67 2.32
N ASP A 45 1.12 0.13 2.27
CA ASP A 45 2.39 -0.16 2.92
C ASP A 45 2.21 -0.42 4.42
N GLU A 46 1.57 0.49 5.14
CA GLU A 46 1.31 0.34 6.58
C GLU A 46 0.51 -0.93 6.93
N LYS A 47 -0.40 -1.37 6.05
CA LYS A 47 -1.18 -2.60 6.25
C LYS A 47 -0.34 -3.85 6.00
N LEU A 48 0.49 -3.84 4.96
CA LEU A 48 1.41 -4.94 4.67
C LEU A 48 2.40 -5.11 5.81
N THR A 49 3.05 -4.03 6.26
CA THR A 49 3.98 -4.06 7.41
C THR A 49 3.30 -4.63 8.66
N LYS A 50 2.07 -4.19 8.98
CA LYS A 50 1.33 -4.72 10.14
C LYS A 50 0.99 -6.21 9.98
N ALA A 51 0.67 -6.65 8.78
CA ALA A 51 0.40 -8.07 8.51
C ALA A 51 1.66 -8.91 8.68
N GLU A 52 2.79 -8.46 8.13
CA GLU A 52 4.11 -9.08 8.28
C GLU A 52 4.52 -9.18 9.75
N GLU A 53 4.45 -8.08 10.51
CA GLU A 53 4.72 -8.10 11.95
C GLU A 53 3.85 -9.08 12.72
N SER A 54 2.57 -9.20 12.32
CA SER A 54 1.63 -10.11 12.97
C SER A 54 1.98 -11.57 12.68
N ILE A 55 2.36 -11.89 11.44
CA ILE A 55 2.82 -13.23 11.05
C ILE A 55 4.12 -13.57 11.78
N ALA A 56 5.09 -12.65 11.79
CA ALA A 56 6.36 -12.83 12.47
C ALA A 56 6.17 -13.17 13.96
N LYS A 57 5.30 -12.44 14.67
CA LYS A 57 4.98 -12.72 16.08
C LYS A 57 4.36 -14.10 16.31
N ILE A 58 3.42 -14.52 15.47
CA ILE A 58 2.79 -15.86 15.56
C ILE A 58 3.84 -16.97 15.40
N VAL A 59 4.83 -16.71 14.56
CA VAL A 59 5.91 -17.64 14.20
C VAL A 59 6.94 -17.70 15.33
N GLU A 60 7.37 -16.57 15.88
CA GLU A 60 8.21 -16.53 17.09
C GLU A 60 7.56 -17.27 18.28
N GLU A 61 6.25 -17.10 18.50
CA GLU A 61 5.52 -17.76 19.58
C GLU A 61 5.44 -19.29 19.41
N ASN A 62 5.48 -19.80 18.18
CA ASN A 62 5.38 -21.23 17.88
C ASN A 62 6.74 -21.96 17.91
N GLY A 63 7.85 -21.22 18.08
CA GLY A 63 9.20 -21.76 18.24
C GLY A 63 9.93 -22.07 16.92
N GLU A 64 9.32 -21.81 15.76
CA GLU A 64 10.02 -21.76 14.49
C GLU A 64 10.44 -20.30 14.23
N LEU A 65 11.74 -20.00 14.29
CA LEU A 65 12.22 -18.70 13.82
C LEU A 65 12.15 -18.69 12.29
N MET A 66 11.23 -17.93 11.70
CA MET A 66 11.40 -17.51 10.31
C MET A 66 12.21 -16.22 10.31
N ASP A 67 13.42 -16.27 9.75
CA ASP A 67 14.02 -15.09 9.16
C ASP A 67 13.11 -14.68 7.99
N PHE A 68 12.09 -13.86 8.29
CA PHE A 68 11.33 -13.15 7.28
C PHE A 68 12.21 -11.99 6.80
N ASP A 69 13.30 -12.32 6.11
CA ASP A 69 14.06 -11.36 5.30
C ASP A 69 13.16 -10.97 4.13
N VAL A 70 12.26 -10.01 4.37
CA VAL A 70 11.79 -9.15 3.29
C VAL A 70 12.99 -8.30 2.96
N ASP A 71 13.82 -8.80 2.04
CA ASP A 71 14.92 -8.07 1.44
C ASP A 71 14.33 -6.75 0.89
N GLU A 72 14.34 -5.69 1.70
CA GLU A 72 14.41 -4.31 1.23
C GLU A 72 15.76 -4.17 0.54
N GLN A 73 15.91 -4.80 -0.63
CA GLN A 73 16.96 -4.42 -1.56
C GLN A 73 16.54 -3.07 -2.14
N GLU A 74 16.83 -2.02 -1.37
CA GLU A 74 17.15 -0.72 -1.92
C GLU A 74 18.19 -0.90 -3.04
N ASN A 75 17.75 -0.71 -4.29
CA ASN A 75 18.47 0.01 -5.35
C ASN A 75 17.60 0.19 -6.60
#